data_AF-A0A7I8C8T5-F1
#
_entry.id   AF-A0A7I8C8T5-F1
#
_cell.length_a   1.000
_cell.length_b   1.000
_cell.length_c   1.000
_cell.angle_alpha   90.00
_cell.angle_beta   90.00
_cell.angle_gamma   90.00
#
_symmetry.space_group_name_H-M   'P 1'
#
loop_
_entity.id
_entity.type
_entity.pdbx_description
1 polymer ?
#
loop_
_entity_poly.entity_id
_entity_poly.type
_entity_poly.pdbx_seq_one_letter_code
_entity_poly.pdbx_strand_id
1 'polypeptide(L)'
;MLLADAPTITPSPFTQATDFVRRFQPGSTQHPVPRCSQCAISPLCNPGELSAEELAQVDLLVQEVRTVQRGASLYRANDPFHNVYILRSGSFKTVVMHREGREQVTGFQIAGEMLGLDGIVGGQHLCGAIALERSTVCVIPFESLEDLCREIKPMQRHLHRVMSREIVRESNMIMLLGTMRAEQRVAAFLLNLADRYGTRGYSATEFNMRMTRSEIGSYMGITLETASRMFSRLHQERLVQARGKQIRILDSGALARL
;
A
#
# COMPACT_ATOMS: atom_id res chain seq x y z
N MET A 1 56.67 -13.56 -36.52
CA MET A 1 55.48 -13.35 -37.34
C MET A 1 54.35 -14.13 -36.68
N LEU A 2 53.47 -13.40 -36.00
CA LEU A 2 52.36 -13.93 -35.20
C LEU A 2 51.29 -14.57 -36.11
N LEU A 3 50.78 -15.74 -35.73
CA LEU A 3 49.42 -16.16 -36.07
C LEU A 3 48.78 -16.71 -34.80
N ALA A 4 47.86 -15.90 -34.26
CA ALA A 4 47.01 -16.23 -33.14
C ALA A 4 45.78 -17.00 -33.62
N ASP A 5 45.39 -18.02 -32.85
CA ASP A 5 44.16 -18.79 -33.04
C ASP A 5 42.92 -17.90 -32.89
N ALA A 6 42.02 -17.96 -33.87
CA ALA A 6 40.71 -17.33 -33.81
C ALA A 6 39.71 -18.26 -33.08
N PRO A 7 38.99 -17.80 -32.04
CA PRO A 7 38.13 -18.63 -31.23
C PRO A 7 36.78 -18.92 -31.90
N THR A 8 36.29 -20.13 -31.62
CA THR A 8 34.97 -20.66 -31.97
C THR A 8 33.86 -19.74 -31.45
N ILE A 9 32.99 -19.29 -32.36
CA ILE A 9 31.82 -18.47 -32.02
C ILE A 9 30.77 -19.38 -31.35
N THR A 10 30.64 -19.28 -30.03
CA THR A 10 29.46 -19.77 -29.29
C THR A 10 28.27 -18.83 -29.53
N PRO A 11 27.07 -19.35 -29.83
CA PRO A 11 25.88 -18.52 -29.98
C PRO A 11 25.47 -17.86 -28.65
N SER A 12 25.02 -16.62 -28.77
CA SER A 12 24.64 -15.68 -27.72
C SER A 12 23.32 -16.06 -27.00
N PRO A 13 23.12 -15.74 -25.70
CA PRO A 13 21.98 -16.21 -24.89
C PRO A 13 20.64 -15.45 -25.09
N PHE A 14 20.48 -14.68 -26.17
CA PHE A 14 19.32 -13.80 -26.37
C PHE A 14 18.08 -14.49 -26.99
N THR A 15 17.73 -15.72 -26.60
CA THR A 15 16.54 -16.42 -27.14
C THR A 15 15.62 -16.99 -26.05
N GLN A 16 15.49 -16.30 -24.90
CA GLN A 16 14.61 -16.72 -23.80
C GLN A 16 13.41 -15.77 -23.54
N ALA A 17 13.08 -14.86 -24.45
CA ALA A 17 11.94 -13.96 -24.29
C ALA A 17 10.56 -14.63 -24.51
N THR A 18 10.50 -15.92 -24.88
CA THR A 18 9.26 -16.64 -25.19
C THR A 18 8.79 -17.62 -24.10
N ASP A 19 9.54 -17.77 -23.00
CA ASP A 19 9.21 -18.74 -21.94
C ASP A 19 8.29 -18.20 -20.83
N PHE A 20 8.15 -16.87 -20.69
CA PHE A 20 7.29 -16.25 -19.66
C PHE A 20 5.81 -16.68 -19.81
N VAL A 21 5.31 -16.75 -21.05
CA VAL A 21 3.90 -17.07 -21.35
C VAL A 21 3.57 -18.55 -21.08
N ARG A 22 4.57 -19.46 -21.10
CA ARG A 22 4.32 -20.92 -20.96
C ARG A 22 4.26 -21.43 -19.53
N ARG A 23 4.83 -20.71 -18.55
CA ARG A 23 4.82 -21.14 -17.14
C ARG A 23 3.52 -20.81 -16.40
N PHE A 24 2.66 -19.98 -16.97
CA PHE A 24 1.42 -19.56 -16.35
C PHE A 24 0.24 -20.40 -16.88
N GLN A 25 0.01 -21.57 -16.29
CA GLN A 25 -1.24 -22.32 -16.50
C GLN A 25 -2.26 -21.91 -15.41
N PRO A 26 -3.30 -21.13 -15.73
CA PRO A 26 -4.35 -20.84 -14.77
C PRO A 26 -5.08 -22.14 -14.40
N GLY A 27 -5.10 -22.45 -13.11
CA GLY A 27 -5.91 -23.54 -12.57
C GLY A 27 -7.38 -23.37 -12.96
N SER A 28 -8.02 -24.49 -13.32
CA SER A 28 -9.38 -24.56 -13.82
C SER A 28 -10.43 -24.12 -12.80
N THR A 29 -10.72 -22.82 -12.73
CA THR A 29 -11.94 -22.28 -12.10
C THR A 29 -12.43 -21.07 -12.90
N GLN A 30 -13.69 -21.12 -13.37
CA GLN A 30 -14.33 -20.17 -14.29
C GLN A 30 -14.67 -18.80 -13.63
N HIS A 31 -13.67 -18.11 -13.09
CA HIS A 31 -13.82 -16.70 -12.73
C HIS A 31 -13.10 -15.83 -13.77
N PRO A 32 -13.72 -14.74 -14.27
CA PRO A 32 -13.06 -13.87 -15.24
C PRO A 32 -11.76 -13.34 -14.63
N VAL A 33 -10.65 -13.59 -15.32
CA VAL A 33 -9.32 -13.15 -14.90
C VAL A 33 -9.35 -11.64 -14.66
N PRO A 34 -8.97 -11.15 -13.47
CA PRO A 34 -9.02 -9.74 -13.15
C PRO A 34 -8.02 -8.97 -14.03
N ARG A 35 -8.52 -8.11 -14.92
CA ARG A 35 -7.68 -7.28 -15.80
C ARG A 35 -7.38 -5.93 -15.15
N CYS A 36 -6.11 -5.62 -14.93
CA CYS A 36 -5.64 -4.30 -14.49
C CYS A 36 -5.95 -3.22 -15.53
N SER A 37 -5.89 -3.54 -16.82
CA SER A 37 -6.27 -2.64 -17.93
C SER A 37 -7.70 -2.11 -17.85
N GLN A 38 -8.61 -2.85 -17.18
CA GLN A 38 -10.01 -2.46 -16.97
C GLN A 38 -10.29 -2.08 -15.51
N CYS A 39 -9.25 -1.92 -14.70
CA CYS A 39 -9.39 -1.59 -13.28
C CYS A 39 -9.45 -0.07 -13.09
N ALA A 40 -10.49 0.42 -12.40
CA ALA A 40 -10.69 1.84 -12.12
C ALA A 40 -9.53 2.48 -11.33
N ILE A 41 -8.72 1.69 -10.63
CA ILE A 41 -7.55 2.18 -9.89
C ILE A 41 -6.21 1.94 -10.61
N SER A 42 -6.22 1.46 -11.86
CA SER A 42 -5.01 1.20 -12.65
C SER A 42 -4.02 2.38 -12.67
N PRO A 43 -4.46 3.66 -12.79
CA PRO A 43 -3.53 4.80 -12.75
C PRO A 43 -2.78 4.96 -11.42
N LEU A 44 -3.29 4.39 -10.33
CA LEU A 44 -2.65 4.41 -9.01
C LEU A 44 -1.67 3.23 -8.84
N CYS A 45 -1.91 2.13 -9.55
CA CYS A 45 -1.18 0.87 -9.43
C CYS A 45 -0.08 0.69 -10.47
N ASN A 46 -0.21 1.33 -11.62
CA ASN A 46 0.69 1.16 -12.74
C ASN A 46 1.43 2.46 -13.06
N PRO A 47 2.68 2.39 -13.54
CA PRO A 47 3.34 3.56 -14.11
C PRO A 47 2.57 4.02 -15.36
N GLY A 48 2.39 5.33 -15.52
CA GLY A 48 1.65 5.92 -16.65
C GLY A 48 2.34 5.81 -18.02
N GLU A 49 3.53 5.19 -18.08
CA GLU A 49 4.41 5.11 -19.25
C GLU A 49 4.40 3.71 -19.91
N LEU A 50 3.49 2.82 -19.53
CA LEU A 50 3.42 1.46 -20.11
C LEU A 50 2.78 1.46 -21.50
N SER A 51 3.40 0.73 -22.42
CA SER A 51 2.79 0.33 -23.70
C SER A 51 1.64 -0.66 -23.49
N ALA A 52 0.83 -0.87 -24.53
CA ALA A 52 -0.28 -1.83 -24.48
C ALA A 52 0.18 -3.27 -24.25
N GLU A 53 1.34 -3.65 -24.80
CA GLU A 53 1.93 -4.98 -24.61
C GLU A 53 2.43 -5.18 -23.18
N GLU A 54 3.13 -4.18 -22.63
CA GLU A 54 3.57 -4.20 -21.24
C GLU A 54 2.37 -4.25 -20.27
N LEU A 55 1.31 -3.49 -20.55
CA LEU A 55 0.08 -3.53 -19.74
C LEU A 55 -0.59 -4.91 -19.79
N ALA A 56 -0.57 -5.60 -20.92
CA ALA A 56 -1.07 -6.97 -21.03
C ALA A 56 -0.23 -7.95 -20.21
N GLN A 57 1.08 -7.75 -20.09
CA GLN A 57 1.93 -8.55 -19.19
C GLN A 57 1.62 -8.26 -17.71
N VAL A 58 1.32 -7.00 -17.36
CA VAL A 58 0.88 -6.64 -16.01
C VAL A 58 -0.46 -7.30 -15.66
N ASP A 59 -1.39 -7.42 -16.61
CA ASP A 59 -2.67 -8.12 -16.40
C ASP A 59 -2.46 -9.58 -15.97
N LEU A 60 -1.37 -10.22 -16.39
CA LEU A 60 -1.02 -11.60 -16.03
C LEU A 60 -0.41 -11.74 -14.62
N LEU A 61 0.03 -10.64 -14.00
CA LEU A 61 0.59 -10.68 -12.64
C LEU A 61 -0.45 -10.96 -11.56
N VAL A 62 -1.71 -10.58 -11.81
CA VAL A 62 -2.75 -10.72 -10.79
C VAL A 62 -3.26 -12.16 -10.80
N GLN A 63 -2.85 -12.93 -9.79
CA GLN A 63 -3.29 -14.31 -9.63
C GLN A 63 -4.79 -14.39 -9.34
N GLU A 64 -5.27 -13.55 -8.43
CA GLU A 64 -6.68 -13.48 -8.06
C GLU A 64 -7.05 -12.11 -7.47
N VAL A 65 -8.35 -11.82 -7.42
CA VAL A 65 -8.90 -10.72 -6.61
C VAL A 65 -9.59 -11.32 -5.40
N ARG A 66 -9.04 -11.02 -4.22
CA ARG A 66 -9.52 -11.55 -2.95
C ARG A 66 -10.36 -10.53 -2.21
N THR A 67 -11.54 -10.95 -1.75
CA THR A 67 -12.39 -10.13 -0.88
C THR A 67 -12.09 -10.46 0.59
N VAL A 68 -11.92 -9.44 1.42
CA VAL A 68 -11.69 -9.56 2.86
C VAL A 68 -12.81 -8.84 3.60
N GLN A 69 -13.48 -9.55 4.51
CA GLN A 69 -14.52 -8.95 5.33
C GLN A 69 -13.93 -8.05 6.41
N ARG A 70 -14.70 -7.05 6.85
CA ARG A 70 -14.31 -6.18 7.96
C ARG A 70 -13.89 -6.99 9.18
N GLY A 71 -12.75 -6.64 9.77
CA GLY A 71 -12.17 -7.30 10.94
C GLY A 71 -11.40 -8.58 10.63
N ALA A 72 -11.47 -9.11 9.40
CA ALA A 72 -10.67 -10.26 9.01
C ALA A 72 -9.24 -9.86 8.61
N SER A 73 -8.29 -10.74 8.90
CA SER A 73 -6.89 -10.59 8.50
C SER A 73 -6.70 -10.95 7.03
N LEU A 74 -5.93 -10.14 6.30
CA LEU A 74 -5.37 -10.48 5.00
C LEU A 74 -4.20 -11.46 5.17
N TYR A 75 -3.28 -11.13 6.06
CA TYR A 75 -2.21 -12.00 6.52
C TYR A 75 -1.90 -11.63 7.98
N ARG A 76 -1.21 -12.53 8.68
CA ARG A 76 -0.81 -12.37 10.07
C ARG A 76 0.71 -12.22 10.15
N ALA A 77 1.17 -11.67 11.27
CA ALA A 77 2.58 -11.68 11.59
C ALA A 77 3.11 -13.12 11.64
N ASN A 78 4.31 -13.32 11.08
CA ASN A 78 5.00 -14.59 10.87
C ASN A 78 4.38 -15.54 9.83
N ASP A 79 3.30 -15.14 9.13
CA ASP A 79 2.86 -15.89 7.96
C ASP A 79 3.98 -15.86 6.89
N PRO A 80 4.24 -16.97 6.17
CA PRO A 80 5.20 -16.99 5.06
C PRO A 80 4.89 -15.93 4.01
N PHE A 81 5.94 -15.25 3.54
CA PHE A 81 5.82 -14.24 2.49
C PHE A 81 5.92 -14.90 1.11
N HIS A 82 4.82 -14.81 0.36
CA HIS A 82 4.75 -15.26 -1.04
C HIS A 82 4.21 -14.17 -1.97
N ASN A 83 3.35 -13.30 -1.44
CA ASN A 83 2.57 -12.37 -2.24
C ASN A 83 2.65 -10.96 -1.66
N VAL A 84 2.64 -9.97 -2.55
CA VAL A 84 2.23 -8.61 -2.23
C VAL A 84 0.78 -8.40 -2.62
N TYR A 85 0.14 -7.41 -2.01
CA TYR A 85 -1.27 -7.16 -2.20
C TYR A 85 -1.50 -5.69 -2.53
N ILE A 86 -2.25 -5.42 -3.60
CA ILE A 86 -2.65 -4.04 -3.93
C ILE A 86 -4.13 -3.88 -3.57
N LEU A 87 -4.45 -2.87 -2.76
CA LEU A 87 -5.83 -2.58 -2.37
C LEU A 87 -6.63 -2.09 -3.57
N ARG A 88 -7.61 -2.88 -4.01
CA ARG A 88 -8.54 -2.48 -5.08
C ARG A 88 -9.64 -1.56 -4.57
N SER A 89 -10.18 -1.87 -3.40
CA SER A 89 -11.16 -1.04 -2.69
C SER A 89 -11.15 -1.33 -1.20
N GLY A 90 -11.66 -0.38 -0.43
CA GLY A 90 -11.72 -0.44 1.02
C GLY A 90 -10.45 0.09 1.68
N SER A 91 -10.21 -0.38 2.90
CA SER A 91 -9.10 0.07 3.74
C SER A 91 -8.64 -1.02 4.72
N PHE A 92 -7.37 -0.93 5.11
CA PHE A 92 -6.72 -1.84 6.03
C PHE A 92 -5.96 -1.06 7.10
N LYS A 93 -5.76 -1.69 8.26
CA LYS A 93 -4.73 -1.31 9.22
C LYS A 93 -3.64 -2.39 9.23
N THR A 94 -2.39 -1.98 9.40
CA THR A 94 -1.29 -2.89 9.74
C THR A 94 -1.04 -2.83 11.24
N VAL A 95 -0.80 -3.98 11.86
CA VAL A 95 -0.62 -4.10 13.31
C VAL A 95 0.55 -5.01 13.65
N VAL A 96 1.33 -4.62 14.65
CA VAL A 96 2.32 -5.46 15.30
C VAL A 96 1.83 -5.79 16.71
N MET A 97 2.03 -7.03 17.14
CA MET A 97 1.69 -7.46 18.49
C MET A 97 2.83 -7.12 19.45
N HIS A 98 2.51 -6.38 20.50
CA HIS A 98 3.42 -6.19 21.63
C HIS A 98 3.53 -7.49 22.44
N ARG A 99 4.64 -7.67 23.18
CA ARG A 99 4.87 -8.84 24.06
C ARG A 99 3.76 -9.07 25.09
N GLU A 100 3.05 -8.00 25.45
CA GLU A 100 1.93 -8.02 26.40
C GLU A 100 0.56 -8.26 25.73
N GLY A 101 0.53 -8.63 24.45
CA GLY A 101 -0.70 -8.92 23.70
C GLY A 101 -1.47 -7.68 23.24
N ARG A 102 -0.91 -6.47 23.39
CA ARG A 102 -1.50 -5.23 22.86
C ARG A 102 -1.15 -5.04 21.39
N GLU A 103 -2.15 -4.72 20.58
CA GLU A 103 -1.94 -4.32 19.18
C GLU A 103 -1.39 -2.89 19.09
N GLN A 104 -0.27 -2.74 18.39
CA GLN A 104 0.25 -1.45 17.94
C GLN A 104 -0.06 -1.28 16.47
N VAL A 105 -0.89 -0.29 16.12
CA VAL A 105 -1.14 0.06 14.72
C VAL A 105 0.12 0.73 14.14
N THR A 106 0.60 0.22 13.01
CA THR A 106 1.78 0.73 12.31
C THR A 106 1.44 1.48 11.03
N GLY A 107 0.21 1.37 10.55
CA GLY A 107 -0.21 2.01 9.32
C GLY A 107 -1.69 1.86 9.01
N PHE A 108 -2.15 2.72 8.12
CA PHE A 108 -3.49 2.65 7.54
C PHE A 108 -3.36 2.75 6.03
N GLN A 109 -3.79 1.72 5.32
CA GLN A 109 -3.70 1.63 3.87
C GLN A 109 -5.08 1.80 3.24
N ILE A 110 -5.13 2.52 2.13
CA ILE A 110 -6.34 2.78 1.33
C ILE A 110 -6.17 2.28 -0.11
N ALA A 111 -7.26 2.29 -0.89
CA ALA A 111 -7.25 1.87 -2.30
C ALA A 111 -6.03 2.41 -3.09
N GLY A 112 -5.39 1.58 -3.89
CA GLY A 112 -4.20 1.90 -4.67
C GLY A 112 -2.87 1.76 -3.90
N GLU A 113 -2.89 1.44 -2.61
CA GLU A 113 -1.65 1.18 -1.84
C GLU A 113 -1.34 -0.31 -1.74
N MET A 114 -0.05 -0.59 -1.60
CA MET A 114 0.48 -1.94 -1.49
C MET A 114 0.63 -2.37 -0.03
N LEU A 115 0.42 -3.65 0.23
CA LEU A 115 0.60 -4.34 1.50
C LEU A 115 1.52 -5.55 1.30
N GLY A 116 2.23 -5.93 2.37
CA GLY A 116 3.03 -7.16 2.42
C GLY A 116 4.51 -6.95 2.10
N LEU A 117 4.93 -5.74 1.75
CA LEU A 117 6.33 -5.39 1.47
C LEU A 117 7.27 -5.65 2.66
N ASP A 118 6.74 -5.62 3.87
CA ASP A 118 7.46 -5.94 5.10
C ASP A 118 7.98 -7.39 5.12
N GLY A 119 7.36 -8.28 4.34
CA GLY A 119 7.76 -9.69 4.25
C GLY A 119 8.98 -9.96 3.36
N ILE A 120 9.39 -9.00 2.52
CA ILE A 120 10.45 -9.20 1.52
C ILE A 120 11.78 -9.59 2.17
N VAL A 121 12.16 -8.92 3.26
CA VAL A 121 13.49 -9.09 3.88
C VAL A 121 13.62 -10.44 4.59
N GLY A 122 12.57 -10.87 5.30
CA GLY A 122 12.61 -12.05 6.17
C GLY A 122 11.95 -13.30 5.60
N GLY A 123 11.32 -13.21 4.41
CA GLY A 123 10.49 -14.29 3.87
C GLY A 123 9.24 -14.58 4.70
N GLN A 124 8.87 -13.70 5.62
CA GLN A 124 7.69 -13.79 6.49
C GLN A 124 7.18 -12.39 6.81
N HIS A 125 5.87 -12.22 6.93
CA HIS A 125 5.26 -10.94 7.28
C HIS A 125 5.65 -10.51 8.70
N LEU A 126 6.16 -9.30 8.86
CA LEU A 126 6.49 -8.73 10.16
C LEU A 126 5.24 -8.30 10.93
N CYS A 127 4.23 -7.81 10.22
CA CYS A 127 2.98 -7.33 10.78
C CYS A 127 1.77 -8.11 10.25
N GLY A 128 0.64 -7.98 10.94
CA GLY A 128 -0.65 -8.42 10.41
C GLY A 128 -1.35 -7.29 9.68
N ALA A 129 -2.11 -7.60 8.62
CA ALA A 129 -2.97 -6.64 7.94
C ALA A 129 -4.44 -7.01 8.16
N ILE A 130 -5.26 -6.08 8.70
CA ILE A 130 -6.66 -6.32 9.07
C ILE A 130 -7.57 -5.32 8.35
N ALA A 131 -8.64 -5.81 7.73
CA ALA A 131 -9.56 -4.97 6.98
C ALA A 131 -10.42 -4.10 7.92
N LEU A 132 -10.47 -2.79 7.66
CA LEU A 132 -11.29 -1.82 8.43
C LEU A 132 -12.75 -1.76 7.93
N GLU A 133 -12.98 -2.27 6.74
CA GLU A 133 -14.27 -2.41 6.07
C GLU A 133 -14.25 -3.63 5.14
N ARG A 134 -15.33 -3.88 4.40
CA ARG A 134 -15.27 -4.86 3.32
C ARG A 134 -14.32 -4.34 2.25
N SER A 135 -13.22 -5.05 2.03
CA SER A 135 -12.15 -4.64 1.14
C SER A 135 -11.88 -5.68 0.07
N THR A 136 -11.32 -5.26 -1.06
CA THR A 136 -10.86 -6.16 -2.12
C THR A 136 -9.40 -5.86 -2.45
N VAL A 137 -8.62 -6.90 -2.69
CA VAL A 137 -7.19 -6.77 -3.04
C VAL A 137 -6.86 -7.61 -4.27
N CYS A 138 -5.90 -7.15 -5.07
CA CYS A 138 -5.23 -7.98 -6.06
C CYS A 138 -4.11 -8.75 -5.35
N VAL A 139 -4.07 -10.07 -5.51
CA VAL A 139 -2.99 -10.93 -5.00
C VAL A 139 -1.95 -11.09 -6.11
N ILE A 140 -0.71 -10.71 -5.81
CA ILE A 140 0.39 -10.70 -6.78
C ILE A 140 1.56 -11.50 -6.19
N PRO A 141 1.92 -12.65 -6.78
CA PRO A 141 3.14 -13.37 -6.41
C PRO A 141 4.36 -12.49 -6.55
N PHE A 142 5.17 -12.40 -5.49
CA PHE A 142 6.30 -11.49 -5.47
C PHE A 142 7.39 -11.88 -6.48
N GLU A 143 7.65 -13.18 -6.64
CA GLU A 143 8.58 -13.71 -7.64
C GLU A 143 8.17 -13.29 -9.07
N SER A 144 6.89 -13.41 -9.42
CA SER A 144 6.39 -12.97 -10.72
C SER A 144 6.51 -11.46 -10.93
N LEU A 145 6.32 -10.67 -9.86
CA LEU A 145 6.53 -9.23 -9.92
C LEU A 145 8.01 -8.88 -10.10
N GLU A 146 8.93 -9.58 -9.44
CA GLU A 146 10.38 -9.40 -9.62
C GLU A 146 10.82 -9.73 -11.05
N ASP A 147 10.35 -10.84 -11.60
CA ASP A 147 10.61 -11.22 -12.99
C ASP A 147 10.10 -10.15 -13.95
N LEU A 148 8.87 -9.64 -13.75
CA LEU A 148 8.36 -8.56 -14.60
C LEU A 148 9.18 -7.28 -14.46
N CYS A 149 9.65 -6.94 -13.25
CA CYS A 149 10.51 -5.77 -13.05
C CYS A 149 11.85 -5.89 -13.79
N ARG A 150 12.36 -7.11 -14.00
CA ARG A 150 13.58 -7.36 -14.78
C ARG A 150 13.38 -7.00 -16.25
N GLU A 151 12.20 -7.29 -16.79
CA GLU A 151 11.87 -7.09 -18.21
C GLU A 151 11.33 -5.67 -18.49
N ILE A 152 10.53 -5.12 -17.57
CA ILE A 152 9.82 -3.83 -17.73
C ILE A 152 10.40 -2.78 -16.80
N LYS A 153 11.31 -1.95 -17.33
CA LYS A 153 11.97 -0.87 -16.59
C LYS A 153 11.01 0.13 -15.92
N PRO A 154 9.89 0.57 -16.56
CA PRO A 154 8.91 1.41 -15.87
C PRO A 154 8.33 0.75 -14.60
N MET A 155 8.12 -0.57 -14.62
CA MET A 155 7.59 -1.32 -13.48
C MET A 155 8.61 -1.40 -12.34
N GLN A 156 9.88 -1.69 -12.66
CA GLN A 156 10.96 -1.64 -11.67
C GLN A 156 11.04 -0.28 -10.97
N ARG A 157 11.01 0.82 -11.74
CA ARG A 157 10.99 2.18 -11.19
C ARG A 157 9.76 2.43 -10.33
N HIS A 158 8.60 1.90 -10.73
CA HIS A 158 7.38 2.00 -9.95
C HIS A 158 7.52 1.30 -8.60
N LEU A 159 8.02 0.05 -8.57
CA LEU A 159 8.26 -0.69 -7.34
C LEU A 159 9.23 0.05 -6.41
N HIS A 160 10.34 0.59 -6.93
CA HIS A 160 11.28 1.40 -6.14
C HIS A 160 10.60 2.63 -5.53
N ARG A 161 9.73 3.32 -6.27
CA ARG A 161 8.97 4.47 -5.76
C ARG A 161 7.96 4.05 -4.68
N VAL A 162 7.33 2.88 -4.82
CA VAL A 162 6.46 2.32 -3.78
C VAL A 162 7.25 2.10 -2.50
N MET A 163 8.37 1.38 -2.56
CA MET A 163 9.21 1.12 -1.38
C MET A 163 9.75 2.42 -0.76
N SER A 164 10.24 3.35 -1.58
CA SER A 164 10.74 4.65 -1.12
C SER A 164 9.66 5.47 -0.40
N ARG A 165 8.41 5.42 -0.87
CA ARG A 165 7.28 6.09 -0.20
C ARG A 165 7.00 5.50 1.18
N GLU A 166 7.10 4.19 1.36
CA GLU A 166 6.94 3.58 2.68
C GLU A 166 8.07 4.01 3.64
N ILE A 167 9.33 4.03 3.18
CA ILE A 167 10.47 4.52 3.97
C ILE A 167 10.25 5.98 4.42
N VAL A 168 9.83 6.85 3.49
CA VAL A 168 9.55 8.26 3.80
C VAL A 168 8.38 8.37 4.79
N ARG A 169 7.34 7.57 4.62
CA ARG A 169 6.17 7.55 5.54
C ARG A 169 6.58 7.13 6.95
N GLU A 170 7.38 6.07 7.09
CA GLU A 170 7.89 5.61 8.37
C GLU A 170 8.81 6.66 9.03
N SER A 171 9.69 7.30 8.25
CA SER A 171 10.57 8.37 8.73
C SER A 171 9.78 9.57 9.23
N ASN A 172 8.73 9.98 8.50
CA ASN A 172 7.82 11.04 8.93
C ASN A 172 7.06 10.67 10.21
N MET A 173 6.68 9.41 10.36
CA MET A 173 6.04 8.94 11.59
C MET A 173 7.00 9.05 12.79
N ILE A 174 8.26 8.63 12.64
CA ILE A 174 9.27 8.74 13.70
C ILE A 174 9.42 10.20 14.14
N MET A 175 9.54 11.13 13.18
CA MET A 175 9.64 12.56 13.47
C MET A 175 8.39 13.08 14.20
N LEU A 176 7.20 12.72 13.71
CA LEU A 176 5.92 13.11 14.31
C LEU A 176 5.81 12.62 15.76
N LEU A 177 6.18 11.37 16.04
CA LEU A 177 6.14 10.80 17.39
C LEU A 177 7.21 11.39 18.32
N GLY A 178 8.36 11.80 17.79
CA GLY A 178 9.47 12.37 18.57
C GLY A 178 9.34 13.86 18.88
N THR A 179 8.63 14.64 18.04
CA THR A 179 8.70 16.11 18.10
C THR A 179 7.37 16.82 18.25
N MET A 180 6.26 16.20 17.85
CA MET A 180 4.94 16.84 17.85
C MET A 180 4.14 16.52 19.11
N ARG A 181 3.35 17.48 19.57
CA ARG A 181 2.32 17.31 20.62
C ARG A 181 1.10 16.57 20.05
N ALA A 182 0.30 15.95 20.91
CA ALA A 182 -0.86 15.13 20.49
C ALA A 182 -1.80 15.84 19.51
N GLU A 183 -2.04 17.13 19.69
CA GLU A 183 -2.87 17.95 18.81
C GLU A 183 -2.29 18.06 17.39
N GLN A 184 -1.02 18.43 17.30
CA GLN A 184 -0.26 18.53 16.06
C GLN A 184 -0.21 17.18 15.33
N ARG A 185 -0.04 16.08 16.06
CA ARG A 185 -0.09 14.72 15.50
C ARG A 185 -1.43 14.41 14.83
N VAL A 186 -2.53 14.74 15.51
CA VAL A 186 -3.88 14.53 14.96
C VAL A 186 -4.13 15.42 13.75
N ALA A 187 -3.69 16.68 13.78
CA ALA A 187 -3.78 17.60 12.65
C ALA A 187 -2.99 17.07 11.43
N ALA A 188 -1.73 16.68 11.63
CA ALA A 188 -0.87 16.09 10.61
C ALA A 188 -1.46 14.80 10.03
N PHE A 189 -2.04 13.93 10.88
CA PHE A 189 -2.75 12.73 10.44
C PHE A 189 -3.92 13.05 9.50
N LEU A 190 -4.74 14.03 9.85
CA LEU A 190 -5.88 14.43 9.02
C LEU A 190 -5.45 15.03 7.68
N LEU A 191 -4.41 15.87 7.68
CA LEU A 191 -3.84 16.44 6.45
C LEU A 191 -3.23 15.35 5.56
N ASN A 192 -2.52 14.37 6.15
CA ASN A 192 -1.99 13.25 5.40
C ASN A 192 -3.11 12.42 4.74
N LEU A 193 -4.20 12.17 5.46
CA LEU A 193 -5.32 11.40 4.93
C LEU A 193 -6.08 12.19 3.84
N ALA A 194 -6.25 13.50 4.03
CA ALA A 194 -6.81 14.42 3.04
C ALA A 194 -6.03 14.40 1.72
N ASP A 195 -4.71 14.55 1.78
CA ASP A 195 -3.83 14.51 0.61
C ASP A 195 -3.92 13.16 -0.12
N ARG A 196 -3.91 12.06 0.65
CA ARG A 196 -4.04 10.70 0.08
C ARG A 196 -5.41 10.48 -0.57
N TYR A 197 -6.49 11.03 -0.04
CA TYR A 197 -7.80 10.97 -0.73
C TYR A 197 -7.85 11.88 -1.97
N GLY A 198 -7.29 13.09 -1.88
CA GLY A 198 -7.22 14.04 -2.99
C GLY A 198 -6.48 13.51 -4.21
N THR A 199 -5.31 12.88 -3.99
CA THR A 199 -4.51 12.23 -5.05
C THR A 199 -5.24 11.07 -5.75
N ARG A 200 -6.35 10.59 -5.18
CA ARG A 200 -7.19 9.51 -5.71
C ARG A 200 -8.51 10.02 -6.31
N GLY A 201 -8.65 11.34 -6.46
CA GLY A 201 -9.84 11.99 -7.00
C GLY A 201 -11.02 12.09 -6.01
N TYR A 202 -10.83 11.76 -4.74
CA TYR A 202 -11.81 12.02 -3.69
C TYR A 202 -11.66 13.44 -3.15
N SER A 203 -12.61 13.87 -2.31
CA SER A 203 -12.51 15.17 -1.65
C SER A 203 -11.30 15.20 -0.70
N ALA A 204 -10.42 16.19 -0.92
CA ALA A 204 -9.30 16.50 -0.05
C ALA A 204 -9.72 17.26 1.22
N THR A 205 -11.00 17.62 1.35
CA THR A 205 -11.50 18.40 2.49
C THR A 205 -12.60 17.67 3.26
N GLU A 206 -13.20 16.63 2.71
CA GLU A 206 -14.27 15.89 3.35
C GLU A 206 -14.15 14.38 3.09
N PHE A 207 -14.04 13.60 4.16
CA PHE A 207 -13.87 12.15 4.06
C PHE A 207 -14.38 11.42 5.30
N ASN A 208 -14.58 10.11 5.13
CA ASN A 208 -15.01 9.23 6.21
C ASN A 208 -13.83 8.41 6.74
N MET A 209 -13.56 8.49 8.03
CA MET A 209 -12.52 7.70 8.69
C MET A 209 -13.03 6.29 8.99
N ARG A 210 -12.39 5.27 8.42
CA ARG A 210 -12.79 3.88 8.65
C ARG A 210 -12.27 3.33 9.97
N MET A 211 -11.08 3.79 10.37
CA MET A 211 -10.47 3.56 11.68
C MET A 211 -11.25 4.23 12.82
N THR A 212 -11.12 3.66 14.01
CA THR A 212 -11.66 4.16 15.27
C THR A 212 -10.70 5.13 15.96
N ARG A 213 -11.19 5.86 16.97
CA ARG A 213 -10.35 6.73 17.81
C ARG A 213 -9.27 5.95 18.56
N SER A 214 -9.56 4.70 18.96
CA SER A 214 -8.59 3.83 19.62
C SER A 214 -7.47 3.42 18.66
N GLU A 215 -7.80 3.06 17.42
CA GLU A 215 -6.81 2.73 16.40
C GLU A 215 -5.97 3.95 16.00
N ILE A 216 -6.58 5.13 15.88
CA ILE A 216 -5.84 6.38 15.65
C ILE A 216 -4.91 6.68 16.84
N GLY A 217 -5.39 6.50 18.07
CA GLY A 217 -4.59 6.68 19.29
C GLY A 217 -3.38 5.76 19.31
N SER A 218 -3.61 4.46 19.06
CA SER A 218 -2.54 3.47 18.90
C SER A 218 -1.51 3.94 17.86
N TYR A 219 -1.97 4.28 16.64
CA TYR A 219 -1.08 4.75 15.57
C TYR A 219 -0.28 6.02 15.91
N MET A 220 -0.86 6.94 16.68
CA MET A 220 -0.25 8.23 17.05
C MET A 220 0.53 8.19 18.38
N GLY A 221 0.58 7.03 19.04
CA GLY A 221 1.21 6.87 20.36
C GLY A 221 0.53 7.69 21.47
N ILE A 222 -0.80 7.83 21.41
CA ILE A 222 -1.61 8.55 22.40
C ILE A 222 -2.83 7.71 22.82
N THR A 223 -3.42 8.03 23.98
CA THR A 223 -4.61 7.31 24.44
C THR A 223 -5.84 7.63 23.58
N LEU A 224 -6.83 6.72 23.59
CA LEU A 224 -8.15 6.92 22.96
C LEU A 224 -8.80 8.24 23.41
N GLU A 225 -8.75 8.51 24.71
CA GLU A 225 -9.35 9.70 25.32
C GLU A 225 -8.62 10.95 24.84
N THR A 226 -7.29 10.88 24.73
CA THR A 226 -6.47 11.99 24.23
C THR A 226 -6.79 12.27 22.76
N ALA A 227 -6.80 11.24 21.91
CA ALA A 227 -7.21 11.39 20.52
C ALA A 227 -8.61 12.03 20.43
N SER A 228 -9.59 11.51 21.19
CA SER A 228 -10.95 12.04 21.20
C SER A 228 -11.01 13.50 21.62
N ARG A 229 -10.28 13.89 22.68
CA ARG A 229 -10.15 15.29 23.11
C ARG A 229 -9.56 16.19 22.02
N MET A 230 -8.53 15.74 21.30
CA MET A 230 -7.92 16.54 20.22
C MET A 230 -8.92 16.77 19.08
N PHE A 231 -9.70 15.76 18.69
CA PHE A 231 -10.74 15.94 17.69
C PHE A 231 -11.84 16.91 18.14
N SER A 232 -12.27 16.85 19.41
CA SER A 232 -13.22 17.82 19.97
C SER A 232 -12.65 19.24 19.99
N ARG A 233 -11.36 19.40 20.29
CA ARG A 233 -10.68 20.68 20.32
C ARG A 233 -10.60 21.33 18.94
N LEU A 234 -10.07 20.59 17.95
CA LEU A 234 -10.04 21.04 16.55
C LEU A 234 -11.43 21.41 16.03
N HIS A 235 -12.48 20.75 16.57
CA HIS A 235 -13.86 21.08 16.28
C HIS A 235 -14.33 22.40 16.89
N GLN A 236 -14.04 22.62 18.17
CA GLN A 236 -14.37 23.86 18.88
C GLN A 236 -13.64 25.07 18.28
N GLU A 237 -12.39 24.87 17.84
CA GLU A 237 -11.57 25.89 17.19
C GLU A 237 -11.95 26.14 15.71
N ARG A 238 -12.98 25.44 15.21
CA ARG A 238 -13.48 25.55 13.82
C ARG A 238 -12.42 25.27 12.75
N LEU A 239 -11.39 24.50 13.07
CA LEU A 239 -10.41 24.00 12.10
C LEU A 239 -10.94 22.76 11.37
N VAL A 240 -11.72 21.95 12.08
CA VAL A 240 -12.30 20.71 11.57
C VAL A 240 -13.77 20.59 11.99
N GLN A 241 -14.65 20.07 11.15
CA GLN A 241 -15.96 19.59 11.55
C GLN A 241 -15.93 18.07 11.70
N ALA A 242 -16.09 17.57 12.93
CA ALA A 242 -16.07 16.14 13.22
C ALA A 242 -17.45 15.64 13.66
N ARG A 243 -18.08 14.80 12.82
CA ARG A 243 -19.37 14.14 13.12
C ARG A 243 -19.18 12.63 13.11
N GLY A 244 -18.86 12.08 14.29
CA GLY A 244 -18.48 10.68 14.42
C GLY A 244 -17.24 10.36 13.57
N LYS A 245 -17.43 9.58 12.51
CA LYS A 245 -16.38 9.20 11.56
C LYS A 245 -16.25 10.14 10.36
N GLN A 246 -17.25 10.97 10.09
CA GLN A 246 -17.20 11.98 9.03
C GLN A 246 -16.37 13.17 9.50
N ILE A 247 -15.37 13.53 8.69
CA ILE A 247 -14.47 14.66 8.92
C ILE A 247 -14.59 15.62 7.75
N ARG A 248 -14.71 16.90 8.06
CA ARG A 248 -14.53 17.99 7.09
C ARG A 248 -13.46 18.96 7.60
N ILE A 249 -12.39 19.16 6.86
CA ILE A 249 -11.37 20.16 7.14
C ILE A 249 -11.92 21.51 6.68
N LEU A 250 -12.00 22.48 7.60
CA LEU A 250 -12.54 23.81 7.35
C LEU A 250 -11.46 24.79 6.92
N ASP A 251 -10.25 24.67 7.52
CA ASP A 251 -9.08 25.47 7.17
C ASP A 251 -7.82 24.58 7.21
N SER A 252 -7.37 24.11 6.04
CA SER A 252 -6.16 23.28 5.92
C SER A 252 -4.88 24.05 6.25
N GLY A 253 -4.86 25.36 5.96
CA GLY A 253 -3.68 26.20 6.20
C GLY A 253 -3.46 26.46 7.69
N ALA A 254 -4.53 26.79 8.43
CA ALA A 254 -4.45 26.92 9.88
C ALA A 254 -4.16 25.58 10.56
N LEU A 255 -4.78 24.49 10.09
CA LEU A 255 -4.52 23.14 10.61
C LEU A 255 -3.05 22.72 10.41
N ALA A 256 -2.42 23.11 9.30
CA ALA A 256 -1.01 22.82 9.01
C ALA A 256 -0.01 23.66 9.82
N ARG A 257 -0.45 24.75 10.46
CA ARG A 257 0.39 25.64 11.27
C ARG A 257 0.40 25.31 12.76
N LEU A 258 -0.42 24.36 13.21
CA LEU A 258 -0.42 23.86 14.59
C LEU A 258 0.91 23.23 14.94
#